data_AF-A0A3B9WZR5-F1
#
_entry.id   AF-A0A3B9WZR5-F1
#
_cell.length_a   1.000
_cell.length_b   1.000
_cell.length_c   1.000
_cell.angle_alpha   90.00
_cell.angle_beta   90.00
_cell.angle_gamma   90.00
#
_symmetry.space_group_name_H-M   'P 1'
#
loop_
_entity.id
_entity.type
_entity.pdbx_description
1 polymer ?
#
loop_
_entity_poly.entity_id
_entity_poly.type
_entity_poly.pdbx_seq_one_letter_code
_entity_poly.pdbx_strand_id
1 'polypeptide(L)'
;DGIMIHSRKKDPAEIFEFCDRFRDKDGDTPLVVVPTAFNSVTEEDLSDHGVNIVIYANQLMRAAFPAMKATAMEILKNHRALEADSHLMPFKDIITLIDEL
;
A
#
# COMPACT_ATOMS: atom_id res chain seq x y z
N ASP A 1 -6.27 9.67 18.41
CA ASP A 1 -5.77 10.84 17.65
C ASP A 1 -4.27 10.71 17.43
N GLY A 2 -3.72 11.36 16.40
CA GLY A 2 -2.30 11.27 16.03
C GLY A 2 -1.91 12.30 14.97
N ILE A 3 -0.61 12.46 14.74
CA ILE A 3 -0.06 13.38 13.75
C ILE A 3 0.39 12.57 12.53
N MET A 4 -0.17 12.90 11.37
CA MET A 4 0.27 12.35 10.10
C MET A 4 1.27 13.29 9.44
N ILE A 5 2.48 12.78 9.17
CA ILE A 5 3.51 13.47 8.39
C ILE A 5 3.65 12.80 7.02
N HIS A 6 3.79 13.60 5.97
CA HIS A 6 3.88 13.11 4.60
C HIS A 6 4.87 13.94 3.79
N SER A 7 5.55 13.27 2.86
CA SER A 7 6.44 13.86 1.89
C SER A 7 6.18 13.31 0.50
N ARG A 8 6.40 14.16 -0.51
CA ARG A 8 6.42 13.78 -1.93
C ARG A 8 7.83 13.50 -2.45
N LYS A 9 8.86 13.71 -1.63
CA LYS A 9 10.25 13.42 -2.00
C LYS A 9 10.49 11.91 -1.96
N LYS A 10 11.43 11.45 -2.79
CA LYS A 10 11.90 10.06 -2.77
C LYS A 10 12.85 9.77 -1.62
N ASP A 11 13.55 10.81 -1.18
CA ASP A 11 14.46 10.75 -0.05
C ASP A 11 13.66 10.86 1.27
N PRO A 12 13.79 9.90 2.20
CA PRO A 12 13.08 9.91 3.48
C PRO A 12 13.70 10.85 4.53
N ALA A 13 14.86 11.46 4.28
CA ALA A 13 15.60 12.20 5.30
C ALA A 13 14.77 13.26 6.04
N GLU A 14 13.88 13.99 5.35
CA GLU A 14 13.05 15.00 6.00
C GLU A 14 11.95 14.42 6.90
N ILE A 15 11.50 13.18 6.60
CA ILE A 15 10.54 12.47 7.44
C ILE A 15 11.24 12.00 8.70
N PHE A 16 12.42 11.39 8.58
CA PHE A 16 13.22 10.97 9.73
C PHE A 16 13.57 12.15 10.63
N GLU A 17 14.05 13.26 10.05
CA GLU A 17 14.36 14.47 10.82
C GLU A 17 13.13 14.99 11.57
N PHE A 18 11.96 15.01 10.94
CA PHE A 18 10.72 15.41 11.61
C PHE A 18 10.39 14.47 12.78
N CYS A 19 10.43 13.16 12.55
CA CYS A 19 10.10 12.14 13.52
C CYS A 19 11.02 12.21 14.75
N ASP A 20 12.33 12.26 14.56
CA ASP A 20 13.32 12.35 15.64
C ASP A 20 13.10 13.61 16.49
N ARG A 21 13.00 14.76 15.83
CA ARG A 21 12.80 16.06 16.52
C ARG A 21 11.44 16.17 17.19
N PHE A 22 10.44 15.45 16.69
CA PHE A 22 9.14 15.36 17.34
C PHE A 22 9.24 14.52 18.61
N ARG A 23 9.92 13.37 18.54
CA ARG A 23 10.10 12.45 19.67
C ARG A 23 10.94 13.03 20.80
N ASP A 24 11.88 13.92 20.49
CA ASP A 24 12.61 14.71 21.50
C ASP A 24 11.70 15.58 22.38
N LYS A 25 10.50 15.94 21.88
CA LYS A 25 9.55 16.84 22.56
C LYS A 25 8.30 16.12 23.05
N ASP A 26 7.88 15.08 22.35
CA ASP A 26 6.65 14.34 22.58
C ASP A 26 6.86 12.85 22.27
N GLY A 27 6.93 12.04 23.33
CA GLY A 27 7.10 10.59 23.23
C GLY A 27 5.80 9.81 23.04
N ASP A 28 4.63 10.45 23.20
CA ASP A 28 3.36 9.74 23.40
C ASP A 28 2.41 9.89 22.21
N THR A 29 2.36 11.05 21.55
CA THR A 29 1.44 11.27 20.43
C THR A 29 1.77 10.33 19.26
N PRO A 30 0.80 9.53 18.74
CA PRO A 30 1.06 8.61 17.64
C PRO A 30 1.49 9.35 16.36
N LEU A 31 2.60 8.90 15.76
CA LEU A 31 3.05 9.35 14.45
C LEU A 31 2.60 8.38 13.36
N VAL A 32 2.03 8.95 12.31
CA VAL A 32 1.53 8.23 11.14
C VAL A 32 2.29 8.67 9.90
N VAL A 33 2.72 7.73 9.07
CA VAL A 33 3.44 8.00 7.82
C VAL A 33 2.83 7.28 6.63
N VAL A 34 3.03 7.84 5.44
CA VAL A 34 2.59 7.27 4.16
C VAL A 34 3.77 7.20 3.19
N PRO A 35 4.54 6.09 3.14
CA PRO A 35 5.80 5.98 2.38
C PRO A 35 5.59 5.72 0.89
N THR A 36 4.65 6.41 0.25
CA THR A 36 4.36 6.18 -1.18
C THR A 36 5.50 6.67 -2.08
N ALA A 37 6.12 7.80 -1.75
CA ALA A 37 7.19 8.43 -2.54
C ALA A 37 8.59 7.90 -2.16
N PHE A 38 8.83 7.65 -0.87
CA PHE A 38 10.07 7.13 -0.29
C PHE A 38 9.94 5.64 0.06
N ASN A 39 9.51 4.86 -0.93
CA ASN A 39 9.11 3.46 -0.77
C ASN A 39 10.28 2.45 -0.63
N SER A 40 11.52 2.92 -0.51
CA SER A 40 12.68 2.09 -0.21
C SER A 40 12.88 1.85 1.29
N VAL A 41 12.17 2.60 2.13
CA VAL A 41 12.26 2.53 3.59
C VAL A 41 11.38 1.41 4.13
N THR A 42 11.90 0.66 5.10
CA THR A 42 11.15 -0.42 5.77
C THR A 42 10.31 0.09 6.93
N GLU A 43 9.37 -0.73 7.39
CA GLU A 43 8.62 -0.43 8.61
C GLU A 43 9.52 -0.40 9.85
N GLU A 44 10.59 -1.21 9.87
CA GLU A 44 11.59 -1.24 10.94
C GLU A 44 12.34 0.08 11.01
N ASP A 45 12.85 0.59 9.88
CA ASP A 45 13.49 1.91 9.82
C ASP A 45 12.55 3.02 10.34
N LEU A 46 11.27 3.01 9.94
CA LEU A 46 10.30 4.00 10.39
C LEU A 46 10.00 3.88 11.89
N SER A 47 9.91 2.65 12.39
CA SER A 47 9.72 2.36 13.81
C SER A 47 10.90 2.85 14.64
N ASP A 48 12.13 2.71 14.15
CA ASP A 48 13.34 3.20 14.83
C ASP A 48 13.34 4.73 15.00
N HIS A 49 12.68 5.44 14.08
CA HIS A 49 12.41 6.89 14.17
C HIS A 49 11.14 7.23 14.98
N GLY A 50 10.50 6.27 15.64
CA GLY A 50 9.35 6.49 16.52
C GLY A 50 8.01 6.64 15.82
N VAL A 51 7.89 6.17 14.57
CA VAL A 51 6.60 6.05 13.86
C VAL A 51 5.78 4.89 14.43
N ASN A 52 4.47 5.08 14.57
CA ASN A 52 3.56 4.07 15.14
C ASN A 52 2.67 3.40 14.08
N ILE A 53 2.31 4.13 13.01
CA ILE A 53 1.39 3.64 11.98
C ILE A 53 1.96 3.95 10.60
N VAL A 54 2.04 2.92 9.76
CA VAL A 54 2.43 3.02 8.36
C VAL A 54 1.21 2.77 7.49
N ILE A 55 0.94 3.66 6.53
CA ILE A 55 -0.17 3.51 5.58
C ILE A 55 0.38 3.30 4.18
N TYR A 56 0.09 2.12 3.61
CA TYR A 56 0.26 1.85 2.18
C TYR A 56 -0.99 2.32 1.42
N ALA A 57 -0.99 3.59 1.01
CA ALA A 57 -2.20 4.28 0.55
C ALA A 57 -2.83 3.76 -0.75
N ASN A 58 -2.03 3.35 -1.74
CA ASN A 58 -2.56 3.09 -3.09
C ASN A 58 -1.91 1.91 -3.85
N GLN A 59 -1.07 1.14 -3.18
CA GLN A 59 -0.30 0.04 -3.77
C GLN A 59 -1.23 -1.05 -4.31
N LEU A 60 -2.27 -1.44 -3.55
CA LEU A 60 -3.22 -2.47 -3.96
C LEU A 60 -4.02 -2.06 -5.20
N MET A 61 -4.54 -0.84 -5.25
CA MET A 61 -5.27 -0.32 -6.42
C MET A 61 -4.36 -0.22 -7.66
N ARG A 62 -3.11 0.21 -7.47
CA ARG A 62 -2.11 0.27 -8.55
C ARG A 62 -1.68 -1.11 -9.03
N ALA A 63 -1.72 -2.13 -8.17
CA ALA A 63 -1.45 -3.52 -8.55
C ALA A 63 -2.63 -4.16 -9.29
N ALA A 64 -3.86 -3.88 -8.86
CA ALA A 64 -5.07 -4.41 -9.47
C ALA A 64 -5.28 -3.89 -10.91
N PHE A 65 -4.96 -2.62 -11.17
CA PHE A 65 -5.26 -2.01 -12.47
C PHE A 65 -4.54 -2.65 -13.67
N PRO A 66 -3.22 -2.93 -13.64
CA PRO A 66 -2.54 -3.69 -14.69
C PRO A 66 -3.14 -5.09 -14.90
N ALA A 67 -3.48 -5.81 -13.82
CA ALA A 67 -4.08 -7.13 -13.91
C ALA A 67 -5.45 -7.08 -14.61
N MET A 68 -6.34 -6.18 -14.17
CA MET A 68 -7.64 -5.97 -14.80
C MET A 68 -7.51 -5.59 -16.28
N LYS A 69 -6.55 -4.70 -16.61
CA LYS A 69 -6.28 -4.31 -17.99
C LYS A 69 -5.81 -5.51 -18.83
N ALA A 70 -4.90 -6.32 -18.31
CA ALA A 70 -4.39 -7.50 -19.01
C ALA A 70 -5.52 -8.50 -19.31
N THR A 71 -6.34 -8.83 -18.29
CA THR A 71 -7.53 -9.68 -18.45
C THR A 71 -8.47 -9.14 -19.52
N ALA A 72 -8.80 -7.84 -19.49
CA ALA A 72 -9.69 -7.23 -20.48
C ALA A 72 -9.11 -7.31 -21.91
N MET A 73 -7.79 -7.12 -22.07
CA MET A 73 -7.12 -7.23 -23.37
C MET A 73 -7.12 -8.65 -23.91
N GLU A 74 -6.98 -9.67 -23.06
CA GLU A 74 -7.06 -11.07 -23.48
C GLU A 74 -8.48 -11.46 -23.92
N ILE A 75 -9.49 -11.02 -23.17
CA ILE A 75 -10.90 -11.22 -23.55
C ILE A 75 -11.18 -10.55 -24.90
N LEU A 76 -10.75 -9.30 -25.07
CA LEU A 76 -10.95 -8.54 -26.30
C LEU A 76 -10.26 -9.22 -27.50
N LYS A 77 -9.02 -9.69 -27.32
CA LYS A 77 -8.22 -10.32 -28.38
C LYS A 77 -8.78 -11.67 -28.83
N ASN A 78 -9.27 -12.48 -27.89
CA ASN A 78 -9.67 -13.86 -28.16
C ASN A 78 -11.19 -14.03 -28.32
N HIS A 79 -11.97 -12.97 -28.08
CA HIS A 79 -13.44 -13.00 -28.07
C HIS A 79 -14.02 -14.03 -27.08
N ARG A 80 -13.26 -14.40 -26.06
CA ARG A 80 -13.62 -15.34 -24.98
C ARG A 80 -12.63 -15.19 -23.81
N ALA A 81 -12.93 -15.79 -22.66
CA ALA A 81 -12.12 -15.65 -21.44
C ALA A 81 -11.19 -16.84 -21.13
N LEU A 82 -11.10 -17.86 -22.01
CA LEU A 82 -10.34 -19.09 -21.71
C LEU A 82 -8.87 -18.83 -21.39
N GLU A 83 -8.24 -17.93 -22.15
CA GLU A 83 -6.83 -17.60 -22.00
C GLU A 83 -6.56 -16.84 -20.68
N ALA A 84 -7.53 -16.02 -20.25
CA ALA A 84 -7.44 -15.28 -19.01
C ALA A 84 -7.59 -16.15 -17.77
N ASP A 85 -8.36 -17.24 -17.86
CA ASP A 85 -8.69 -18.13 -16.74
C ASP A 85 -7.44 -18.64 -15.99
N SER A 86 -6.31 -18.78 -16.68
CA SER A 86 -5.04 -19.28 -16.14
C SER A 86 -4.42 -18.43 -15.02
N HIS A 87 -4.76 -17.15 -14.90
CA HIS A 87 -4.21 -16.23 -13.89
C HIS A 87 -5.29 -15.56 -13.03
N LEU A 88 -6.55 -15.94 -13.20
CA LEU A 88 -7.63 -15.52 -12.32
C LEU A 88 -7.66 -16.36 -11.05
N MET A 89 -8.07 -15.73 -9.95
CA MET A 89 -8.44 -16.47 -8.74
C MET A 89 -9.62 -17.39 -9.08
N PRO A 90 -9.58 -18.69 -8.70
CA PRO A 90 -10.69 -19.59 -8.91
C PRO A 90 -11.98 -19.01 -8.32
N PHE A 91 -13.10 -19.14 -9.04
CA PHE A 91 -14.40 -18.63 -8.58
C PHE A 91 -14.80 -19.20 -7.20
N LYS A 92 -14.40 -20.44 -6.92
CA LYS A 92 -14.62 -21.08 -5.60
C LYS A 92 -13.88 -20.40 -4.46
N ASP A 93 -12.76 -19.76 -4.72
CA ASP A 93 -12.04 -19.01 -3.69
C ASP A 93 -12.69 -17.63 -3.52
N ILE A 94 -13.15 -17.02 -4.62
CA ILE A 94 -13.86 -15.73 -4.59
C ILE A 94 -15.14 -15.81 -3.73
N ILE A 95 -15.94 -16.87 -3.87
CA ILE A 95 -17.20 -16.98 -3.13
C ILE A 95 -16.96 -17.07 -1.60
N THR A 96 -15.81 -17.57 -1.15
CA THR A 96 -15.46 -17.60 0.28
C THR A 96 -15.19 -16.21 0.87
N LEU A 97 -15.02 -15.17 0.03
CA LEU A 97 -14.86 -13.78 0.47
C LEU A 97 -16.19 -13.08 0.74
N ILE A 98 -17.31 -13.72 0.40
CA ILE A 98 -18.66 -13.22 0.65
C ILE A 98 -19.22 -14.07 1.79
N ASP A 99 -19.54 -13.46 2.93
CA ASP A 99 -20.23 -14.16 4.01
C ASP A 99 -21.59 -14.68 3.51
N GLU A 100 -21.93 -15.92 3.84
CA GLU A 100 -23.28 -16.45 3.62
C GLU A 100 -24.28 -15.54 4.37
N LEU A 101 -25.19 -14.90 3.63
CA LEU A 101 -26.30 -14.13 4.20
C LEU A 101 -27.28 -15.04 4.95
#